data_AF-D4ZMA8-F1
#
_entry.id   AF-D4ZMA8-F1
#
_cell.length_a   1.000
_cell.length_b   1.000
_cell.length_c   1.000
_cell.angle_alpha   90.00
_cell.angle_beta   90.00
_cell.angle_gamma   90.00
#
_symmetry.space_group_name_H-M   'P 1'
#
loop_
_entity.id
_entity.type
_entity.pdbx_description
1 polymer ?
#
loop_
_entity_poly.entity_id
_entity_poly.type
_entity_poly.pdbx_seq_one_letter_code
_entity_poly.pdbx_strand_id
1 'polypeptide(L)' 'MRALKNNELAQWKKENDYHLRSLSETAMYRYKQLISPKLSLRDYSAQIGEALAGVKAINKVIRLECQ' A
#
# COMPACT_ATOMS: atom_id res chain seq x y z
N MET A 1 -20.17 4.77 -23.69
CA MET A 1 -19.43 3.85 -22.79
C MET A 1 -20.33 2.67 -22.47
N ARG A 2 -19.89 1.44 -22.73
CA ARG A 2 -20.69 0.23 -22.46
C ARG A 2 -20.88 0.12 -20.94
N ALA A 3 -22.14 0.16 -20.50
CA ALA A 3 -22.53 -0.03 -19.12
C ALA A 3 -22.11 -1.44 -18.69
N LEU A 4 -21.07 -1.54 -17.87
CA LEU A 4 -20.82 -2.76 -17.11
C LEU A 4 -22.01 -2.92 -16.18
N LYS A 5 -22.75 -4.03 -16.30
CA LYS A 5 -23.83 -4.34 -15.35
C LYS A 5 -23.20 -4.37 -13.95
N ASN A 6 -23.86 -3.76 -12.97
CA ASN A 6 -23.33 -3.54 -11.61
C ASN A 6 -22.75 -4.81 -10.91
N ASN A 7 -23.05 -6.02 -11.40
CA ASN A 7 -22.49 -7.28 -10.88
C ASN A 7 -21.23 -7.77 -11.60
N GLU A 8 -21.04 -7.48 -12.89
CA GLU A 8 -19.85 -7.93 -13.65
C GLU A 8 -18.58 -7.25 -13.15
N LEU A 9 -18.68 -5.95 -12.84
CA LEU A 9 -17.56 -5.19 -12.27
C LEU A 9 -17.21 -5.66 -10.86
N ALA A 10 -18.21 -5.99 -10.04
CA ALA A 10 -17.99 -6.47 -8.68
C ALA A 10 -17.29 -7.84 -8.69
N GLN A 11 -17.72 -8.73 -9.57
CA GLN A 11 -17.10 -10.04 -9.76
C GLN A 11 -15.67 -9.91 -10.27
N TRP A 12 -15.43 -9.10 -11.31
CA TRP A 12 -14.09 -8.85 -11.83
C TRP A 12 -13.14 -8.28 -10.75
N LYS A 13 -13.61 -7.35 -9.92
CA LYS A 13 -12.83 -6.79 -8.81
C LYS A 13 -12.43 -7.86 -7.79
N LYS A 14 -13.31 -8.82 -7.52
CA LYS A 14 -13.03 -9.93 -6.59
C LYS A 14 -12.04 -10.93 -7.20
N GLU A 15 -12.22 -11.29 -8.47
CA GLU A 15 -11.34 -12.23 -9.18
C GLU A 15 -9.90 -11.72 -9.35
N ASN A 16 -9.71 -10.40 -9.34
CA ASN A 16 -8.41 -9.76 -9.54
C ASN A 16 -7.78 -9.21 -8.25
N ASP A 17 -8.29 -9.59 -7.06
CA ASP A 17 -7.85 -9.08 -5.76
C ASP A 17 -7.75 -7.54 -5.69
N TYR A 18 -8.65 -6.87 -6.41
CA TYR A 18 -8.57 -5.43 -6.66
C TYR A 18 -8.54 -4.62 -5.35
N HIS A 19 -9.25 -5.11 -4.32
CA HIS A 19 -9.25 -4.47 -3.01
C HIS A 19 -7.87 -4.47 -2.36
N LEU A 20 -7.18 -5.61 -2.36
CA LEU A 20 -5.82 -5.73 -1.80
C LEU A 20 -4.81 -4.92 -2.60
N ARG A 21 -4.94 -4.93 -3.93
CA ARG A 21 -4.09 -4.11 -4.80
C ARG A 21 -4.27 -2.62 -4.52
N SER A 22 -5.52 -2.15 -4.46
CA SER A 22 -5.84 -0.74 -4.18
C SER A 22 -5.34 -0.29 -2.80
N LEU A 23 -5.45 -1.17 -1.78
CA LEU A 23 -4.88 -0.91 -0.46
C LEU A 23 -3.34 -0.79 -0.53
N SER A 24 -2.68 -1.70 -1.24
CA SER A 24 -1.21 -1.71 -1.40
C SER A 24 -0.69 -0.47 -2.15
N GLU A 25 -1.38 -0.07 -3.21
CA GLU A 25 -1.10 1.18 -3.95
C GLU A 25 -1.25 2.41 -3.03
N THR A 26 -2.32 2.43 -2.21
CA THR A 26 -2.55 3.50 -1.22
C THR A 26 -1.46 3.52 -0.14
N ALA A 27 -1.00 2.35 0.31
CA ALA A 27 0.14 2.20 1.22
C ALA A 27 1.39 2.88 0.66
N MET A 28 1.74 2.50 -0.57
CA MET A 28 2.95 2.95 -1.22
C MET A 28 2.91 4.45 -1.50
N TYR A 29 1.75 4.98 -1.90
CA TYR A 29 1.55 6.42 -2.05
C TYR A 29 1.80 7.17 -0.72
N ARG A 30 1.21 6.72 0.38
CA ARG A 30 1.41 7.34 1.71
C ARG A 30 2.84 7.24 2.18
N TYR A 31 3.49 6.08 1.99
CA TYR A 31 4.90 5.90 2.33
C TYR A 31 5.78 6.90 1.56
N LYS A 32 5.55 7.06 0.25
CA LYS A 32 6.29 8.02 -0.58
C LYS A 32 6.09 9.47 -0.16
N GLN A 33 4.89 9.84 0.27
CA GLN A 33 4.60 11.21 0.71
C GLN A 33 5.16 11.51 2.12
N LEU A 34 5.07 10.55 3.05
CA LEU A 34 5.31 10.82 4.46
C LEU A 34 6.71 10.41 4.94
N ILE A 35 7.29 9.37 4.36
CA ILE A 35 8.46 8.66 4.89
C ILE A 35 9.65 8.69 3.91
N SER A 36 9.42 8.38 2.63
CA SER A 36 10.49 8.27 1.63
C SER A 36 11.41 9.51 1.50
N PRO A 37 10.93 10.76 1.59
CA PRO A 37 11.79 11.95 1.53
C PRO A 37 12.55 12.22 2.83
N LYS A 38 12.33 11.41 3.88
CA LYS A 38 12.80 11.62 5.24
C LYS A 38 13.73 10.53 5.77
N LEU A 39 14.23 9.62 4.92
CA LEU A 39 15.29 8.70 5.34
C LEU A 39 16.51 9.55 5.75
N SER A 40 16.75 9.60 7.06
CA SER A 40 17.58 10.64 7.67
C SER A 40 18.93 10.10 8.14
N LEU A 41 19.01 8.77 8.30
CA LEU A 41 20.22 8.10 8.74
C LEU A 41 21.24 8.05 7.62
N ARG A 42 22.51 8.18 8.01
CA ARG A 42 23.65 8.23 7.09
C ARG A 42 24.24 6.87 6.76
N ASP A 43 23.90 5.86 7.56
CA ASP A 43 24.32 4.47 7.34
C ASP A 43 23.26 3.70 6.53
N TYR A 44 23.70 2.94 5.53
CA TYR A 44 22.81 2.23 4.62
C TYR A 44 21.98 1.16 5.33
N SER A 45 22.59 0.39 6.23
CA SER A 45 21.87 -0.63 7.01
C SER A 45 20.83 0.02 7.93
N ALA A 46 21.16 1.18 8.48
CA ALA A 46 20.22 1.98 9.26
C ALA A 46 19.05 2.51 8.40
N GLN A 47 19.30 2.96 7.17
CA GLN A 47 18.24 3.37 6.23
C GLN A 47 17.30 2.21 5.87
N ILE A 48 17.82 0.99 5.70
CA ILE A 48 16.97 -0.21 5.51
C ILE A 48 16.04 -0.40 6.71
N GLY A 49 16.56 -0.24 7.93
CA GLY A 49 15.77 -0.33 9.16
C GLY A 49 14.66 0.72 9.23
N GLU A 50 14.97 1.98 8.90
CA GLU A 50 13.97 3.06 8.82
C GLU A 50 12.88 2.77 7.79
N ALA A 51 13.27 2.30 6.61
CA ALA A 51 12.33 1.96 5.55
C ALA A 51 11.39 0.83 5.96
N LEU A 52 11.93 -0.25 6.55
CA LEU A 52 11.14 -1.38 7.04
C LEU A 52 10.17 -0.97 8.14
N ALA A 53 10.62 -0.15 9.10
CA ALA A 53 9.75 0.38 10.15
C ALA A 53 8.63 1.25 9.58
N GLY A 54 8.94 2.08 8.57
CA GLY A 54 7.97 2.92 7.88
C GLY A 54 6.91 2.11 7.11
N VAL A 55 7.32 1.08 6.38
CA VAL A 55 6.39 0.17 5.68
C VAL A 55 5.45 -0.51 6.69
N LYS A 56 6.00 -1.02 7.80
CA LYS A 56 5.21 -1.67 8.87
C LYS A 56 4.18 -0.71 9.49
N ALA A 57 4.59 0.52 9.79
CA ALA A 57 3.69 1.54 10.33
C ALA A 57 2.55 1.86 9.35
N ILE A 58 2.86 2.03 8.05
CA ILE A 58 1.86 2.32 7.03
C ILE A 58 0.90 1.15 6.85
N ASN A 59 1.39 -0.09 6.76
CA ASN A 59 0.56 -1.28 6.61
C ASN A 59 -0.44 -1.42 7.77
N LYS A 60 -0.03 -1.09 8.99
CA LYS A 60 -0.93 -1.06 10.16
C LYS A 60 -2.02 0.02 10.05
N VAL A 61 -1.68 1.23 9.60
CA VAL A 61 -2.64 2.35 9.46
C VAL A 61 -3.76 2.03 8.48
N ILE A 62 -3.45 1.34 7.39
CA ILE A 62 -4.43 1.01 6.33
C ILE A 62 -4.96 -0.41 6.42
N ARG A 63 -4.61 -1.15 7.49
CA ARG A 63 -5.08 -2.52 7.75
C ARG A 63 -4.73 -3.51 6.65
N LEU A 64 -3.57 -3.34 6.01
CA LEU A 64 -3.00 -4.34 5.10
C LEU A 64 -2.35 -5.50 5.84
N GLU A 65 -2.02 -5.34 7.11
CA GLU A 65 -1.53 -6.44 7.92
C GLU A 65 -2.68 -7.40 8.22
N CYS A 66 -2.56 -8.63 7.73
CA CYS A 66 -3.26 -9.77 8.32
C CYS A 66 -2.70 -9.95 9.74
N GLN A 67 -3.58 -10.08 10.73
CA GLN A 67 -3.19 -10.61 12.05
C GLN A 67 -2.68 -12.04 11.90
#